data_AF-A0A150F216-F1
#
_entry.id   AF-A0A150F216-F1
#
_cell.length_a   1.000
_cell.length_b   1.000
_cell.length_c   1.000
_cell.angle_alpha   90.00
_cell.angle_beta   90.00
_cell.angle_gamma   90.00
#
_symmetry.space_group_name_H-M   'P 1'
#
loop_
_entity.id
_entity.type
_entity.pdbx_description
1 polymer ?
#
loop_
_entity_poly.entity_id
_entity_poly.type
_entity_poly.pdbx_seq_one_letter_code
_entity_poly.pdbx_strand_id
1 'polypeptide(L)'
;MKFKKILTYSFGAIVLLSGLITTNALAKGDTKDTSYYLEMPKGLHFNAYTGSRTKYNDSSVYQKNSWIGKDRKIRLWIVNKDYEDVSGGRYVDVSSGQHKNVPNVANEKNHGKAIGVRIAGEVQGAPNTVVIAAKGVWSPDSRR
;
A
#
# COMPACT_ATOMS: atom_id res chain seq x y z
N MET A 1 -66.51 42.00 20.57
CA MET A 1 -65.82 42.21 19.29
C MET A 1 -65.37 40.86 18.74
N LYS A 2 -65.69 40.57 17.47
CA LYS A 2 -65.44 39.31 16.75
C LYS A 2 -63.96 39.18 16.37
N PHE A 3 -63.46 37.94 16.20
CA PHE A 3 -62.58 37.41 15.13
C PHE A 3 -62.04 36.04 15.57
N LYS A 4 -62.72 34.93 15.23
CA LYS A 4 -62.46 34.00 14.11
C LYS A 4 -61.19 33.15 14.25
N LYS A 5 -61.42 31.84 14.30
CA LYS A 5 -60.46 30.74 14.07
C LYS A 5 -59.68 30.95 12.77
N ILE A 6 -58.38 30.65 12.77
CA ILE A 6 -57.68 30.14 11.59
C ILE A 6 -56.83 28.94 12.02
N LEU A 7 -57.32 27.78 11.61
CA LEU A 7 -56.60 26.52 11.47
C LEU A 7 -55.64 26.68 10.29
N THR A 8 -54.35 26.38 10.42
CA THR A 8 -53.50 26.13 9.25
C THR A 8 -52.60 24.95 9.51
N TYR A 9 -53.03 23.84 8.92
CA TYR A 9 -52.28 22.67 8.50
C TYR A 9 -50.79 22.90 8.25
N SER A 10 -49.96 22.01 8.78
CA SER A 10 -48.74 21.55 8.12
C SER A 10 -48.51 20.09 8.52
N PHE A 11 -49.32 19.21 7.93
CA PHE A 11 -48.94 17.82 7.70
C PHE A 11 -47.85 17.86 6.61
N GLY A 12 -46.63 17.45 6.92
CA GLY A 12 -45.54 17.45 5.94
C GLY A 12 -44.26 16.88 6.51
N ALA A 13 -44.05 15.59 6.24
CA ALA A 13 -42.80 14.86 5.98
C ALA A 13 -41.49 15.47 6.54
N ILE A 14 -40.64 14.72 7.23
CA ILE A 14 -39.60 13.85 6.64
C ILE A 14 -38.94 13.15 7.86
N VAL A 15 -39.16 11.86 8.15
CA VAL A 15 -38.49 10.68 7.59
C VAL A 15 -36.95 10.78 7.66
N LEU A 16 -36.32 9.86 8.42
CA LEU A 16 -34.89 9.50 8.42
C LEU A 16 -33.90 10.46 9.11
N LEU A 17 -33.95 10.50 10.45
CA LEU A 17 -32.79 10.85 11.27
C LEU A 17 -31.86 9.63 11.54
N SER A 18 -31.92 8.61 10.68
CA SER A 18 -31.05 7.42 10.71
C SER A 18 -30.11 7.32 9.50
N GLY A 19 -30.05 8.34 8.65
CA GLY A 19 -29.45 8.26 7.32
C GLY A 19 -28.13 8.98 7.10
N LEU A 20 -27.48 9.55 8.12
CA LEU A 20 -26.13 10.13 7.99
C LEU A 20 -25.26 9.75 9.19
N ILE A 21 -25.02 8.44 9.35
CA ILE A 21 -23.62 8.07 9.58
C ILE A 21 -22.96 8.44 8.26
N THR A 22 -22.39 9.64 8.20
CA THR A 22 -21.39 9.97 7.20
C THR A 22 -20.37 8.85 7.29
N THR A 23 -20.49 7.88 6.40
CA THR A 23 -19.37 7.02 6.08
C THR A 23 -18.32 8.02 5.67
N ASN A 24 -17.36 8.24 6.57
CA ASN A 24 -16.07 8.71 6.16
C ASN A 24 -15.63 7.65 5.15
N ALA A 25 -16.00 7.85 3.88
CA ALA A 25 -15.34 7.29 2.73
C ALA A 25 -13.93 7.84 2.88
N LEU A 26 -13.18 7.15 3.73
CA LEU A 26 -11.82 7.43 4.09
C LEU A 26 -11.10 7.37 2.75
N ALA A 27 -10.91 8.55 2.15
CA ALA A 27 -9.89 8.80 1.17
C ALA A 27 -8.53 8.67 1.88
N LYS A 28 -8.27 7.51 2.49
CA LYS A 28 -7.00 7.08 3.06
C LYS A 28 -6.16 6.47 1.93
N GLY A 29 -6.34 7.01 0.73
CA GLY A 29 -6.00 6.40 -0.55
C GLY A 29 -4.59 6.66 -1.02
N ASP A 30 -3.90 7.64 -0.45
CA ASP A 30 -2.50 7.94 -0.75
C ASP A 30 -1.71 7.94 0.56
N THR A 31 -0.95 6.88 0.76
CA THR A 31 -0.07 6.77 1.92
C THR A 31 1.24 7.50 1.60
N LYS A 32 1.74 8.28 2.55
CA LYS A 32 2.98 9.08 2.40
C LYS A 32 4.16 8.20 2.03
N ASP A 33 5.06 8.67 1.17
CA ASP A 33 6.35 8.02 0.94
C ASP A 33 7.17 7.95 2.24
N THR A 34 7.61 6.74 2.62
CA THR A 34 8.48 6.56 3.78
C THR A 34 9.80 5.95 3.36
N SER A 35 10.87 6.38 4.01
CA SER A 35 12.18 5.77 3.83
C SER A 35 12.15 4.29 4.19
N TYR A 36 12.93 3.48 3.50
CA TYR A 36 13.19 2.09 3.86
C TYR A 36 14.68 1.77 3.73
N TYR A 37 15.06 0.70 4.42
CA TYR A 37 16.37 0.07 4.33
C TYR A 37 16.17 -1.45 4.28
N LEU A 38 16.84 -2.11 3.35
CA LEU A 38 16.89 -3.56 3.21
C LEU A 38 18.35 -3.99 3.31
N GLU A 39 18.59 -5.03 4.09
CA GLU A 39 19.91 -5.65 4.24
C GLU A 39 19.82 -7.11 3.81
N MET A 40 20.46 -7.43 2.69
CA MET A 40 20.53 -8.77 2.12
C MET A 40 21.87 -9.39 2.55
N PRO A 41 21.86 -10.42 3.42
CA PRO A 41 23.09 -11.00 3.94
C PRO A 41 23.91 -11.73 2.87
N LYS A 42 25.12 -12.12 3.26
CA LYS A 42 25.99 -12.98 2.45
C LYS A 42 25.31 -14.33 2.23
N GLY A 43 25.46 -14.89 1.03
CA GLY A 43 24.93 -16.20 0.67
C GLY A 43 23.90 -16.15 -0.44
N LEU A 44 23.16 -17.25 -0.59
CA LEU A 44 22.26 -17.50 -1.72
C LEU A 44 20.80 -17.33 -1.26
N HIS A 45 19.98 -16.64 -2.07
CA HIS A 45 18.51 -16.53 -1.94
C HIS A 45 17.98 -16.04 -0.58
N PHE A 46 18.66 -15.08 0.05
CA PHE A 46 18.11 -14.43 1.24
C PHE A 46 17.18 -13.27 0.87
N ASN A 47 15.95 -13.37 1.35
CA ASN A 47 14.95 -12.31 1.24
C ASN A 47 15.12 -11.32 2.38
N ALA A 48 15.18 -10.03 2.04
CA ALA A 48 15.04 -8.94 3.00
C ALA A 48 13.63 -8.35 2.90
N TYR A 49 13.10 -7.86 4.01
CA TYR A 49 11.75 -7.32 4.07
C TYR A 49 11.74 -5.94 4.71
N THR A 50 10.92 -5.05 4.18
CA THR A 50 10.62 -3.79 4.87
C THR A 50 9.72 -4.04 6.09
N GLY A 51 9.55 -3.00 6.91
CA GLY A 51 8.44 -2.95 7.85
C GLY A 51 7.08 -3.06 7.14
N SER A 52 6.07 -3.57 7.86
CA SER A 52 4.72 -3.67 7.33
C SER A 52 4.04 -2.30 7.31
N ARG A 53 3.30 -2.03 6.24
CA ARG A 53 2.50 -0.82 6.08
C ARG A 53 1.12 -1.19 5.56
N THR A 54 0.09 -0.51 6.05
CA THR A 54 -1.28 -0.76 5.61
C THR A 54 -1.47 -0.26 4.19
N LYS A 55 -1.98 -1.17 3.35
CA LYS A 55 -2.47 -0.92 2.01
C LYS A 55 -3.99 -0.84 2.03
N TYR A 56 -4.56 0.18 1.41
CA TYR A 56 -6.01 0.47 1.47
C TYR A 56 -6.76 0.15 0.18
N ASN A 57 -6.09 0.09 -0.97
CA ASN A 57 -6.72 -0.16 -2.26
C ASN A 57 -5.91 -1.14 -3.13
N ASP A 58 -6.37 -1.39 -4.36
CA ASP A 58 -5.82 -2.30 -5.37
C ASP A 58 -4.65 -1.73 -6.19
N SER A 59 -4.24 -0.48 -5.93
CA SER A 59 -3.16 0.15 -6.69
C SER A 59 -1.81 -0.57 -6.52
N SER A 60 -0.86 -0.27 -7.39
CA SER A 60 0.52 -0.74 -7.22
C SER A 60 1.20 -0.09 -6.01
N VAL A 61 2.26 -0.74 -5.52
CA VAL A 61 3.15 -0.18 -4.51
C VAL A 61 4.23 0.66 -5.21
N TYR A 62 4.32 1.95 -4.91
CA TYR A 62 5.42 2.77 -5.43
C TYR A 62 6.71 2.50 -4.68
N GLN A 63 7.82 2.44 -5.41
CA GLN A 63 9.14 2.24 -4.85
C GLN A 63 10.18 3.05 -5.64
N LYS A 64 11.06 3.76 -4.95
CA LYS A 64 12.22 4.45 -5.53
C LYS A 64 13.49 4.09 -4.77
N ASN A 65 14.43 3.42 -5.45
CA ASN A 65 15.75 3.12 -4.91
C ASN A 65 16.63 4.36 -5.07
N SER A 66 17.12 4.89 -3.97
CA SER A 66 18.16 5.92 -4.03
C SER A 66 19.55 5.28 -4.20
N TRP A 67 19.75 4.10 -3.62
CA TRP A 67 21.03 3.41 -3.67
C TRP A 67 20.86 1.91 -3.43
N ILE A 68 21.61 1.11 -4.18
CA ILE A 68 21.82 -0.32 -4.02
C ILE A 68 23.34 -0.55 -4.04
N GLY A 69 23.86 -1.25 -3.05
CA GLY A 69 25.28 -1.50 -2.92
C GLY A 69 25.86 -2.36 -4.03
N LYS A 70 27.15 -2.14 -4.34
CA LYS A 70 27.97 -2.95 -5.26
C LYS A 70 27.37 -3.09 -6.67
N ASP A 71 26.67 -2.05 -7.14
CA ASP A 71 26.04 -2.00 -8.46
C ASP A 71 25.14 -3.21 -8.77
N ARG A 72 24.55 -3.77 -7.72
CA ARG A 72 23.66 -4.92 -7.81
C ARG A 72 22.27 -4.48 -8.27
N LYS A 73 21.56 -5.44 -8.85
CA LYS A 73 20.12 -5.34 -9.08
C LYS A 73 19.38 -6.11 -8.00
N ILE A 74 18.23 -5.61 -7.59
CA ILE A 74 17.35 -6.26 -6.63
C ILE A 74 16.06 -6.60 -7.34
N ARG A 75 15.54 -7.81 -7.11
CA ARG A 75 14.18 -8.18 -7.48
C ARG A 75 13.26 -7.88 -6.31
N LEU A 76 12.18 -7.16 -6.57
CA LEU A 76 11.20 -6.76 -5.58
C LEU A 76 9.83 -7.37 -5.86
N TRP A 77 9.13 -7.71 -4.77
CA TRP A 77 7.75 -8.18 -4.79
C TRP A 77 7.04 -7.81 -3.49
N ILE A 78 5.72 -7.98 -3.47
CA ILE A 78 4.91 -7.63 -2.31
C ILE A 78 4.49 -8.89 -1.57
N VAL A 79 4.67 -8.86 -0.24
CA VAL A 79 4.18 -9.89 0.68
C VAL A 79 3.21 -9.29 1.68
N ASN A 80 2.31 -10.10 2.24
CA ASN A 80 1.42 -9.68 3.32
C ASN A 80 2.14 -9.66 4.69
N LYS A 81 1.40 -9.35 5.76
CA LYS A 81 1.92 -9.31 7.13
C LYS A 81 2.52 -10.66 7.60
N ASP A 82 2.04 -11.76 7.01
CA ASP A 82 2.41 -13.15 7.29
C ASP A 82 3.49 -13.66 6.33
N TYR A 83 4.11 -12.76 5.56
CA TYR A 83 5.16 -13.03 4.56
C TYR A 83 4.71 -13.87 3.36
N GLU A 84 3.42 -14.03 3.13
CA GLU A 84 2.90 -14.72 1.95
C GLU A 84 2.96 -13.80 0.72
N ASP A 85 3.30 -14.38 -0.43
CA ASP A 85 3.34 -13.66 -1.70
C ASP A 85 1.95 -13.17 -2.11
N VAL A 86 1.84 -11.85 -2.27
CA VAL A 86 0.65 -11.17 -2.79
C VAL A 86 0.99 -10.32 -4.01
N SER A 87 2.09 -10.60 -4.71
CA SER A 87 2.46 -9.96 -5.99
C SER A 87 1.60 -10.45 -7.17
N GLY A 88 1.07 -11.67 -7.06
CA GLY A 88 0.40 -12.36 -8.16
C GLY A 88 1.38 -12.83 -9.24
N GLY A 89 2.59 -13.21 -8.85
CA GLY A 89 3.65 -13.69 -9.75
C GLY A 89 4.34 -12.57 -10.54
N ARG A 90 4.14 -11.31 -10.14
CA ARG A 90 4.66 -10.13 -10.85
C ARG A 90 5.76 -9.47 -10.03
N TYR A 91 7.00 -9.70 -10.44
CA TYR A 91 8.19 -9.18 -9.77
C TYR A 91 8.84 -8.09 -10.62
N VAL A 92 9.53 -7.15 -9.97
CA VAL A 92 10.24 -6.08 -10.69
C VAL A 92 11.70 -6.03 -10.29
N ASP A 93 12.57 -5.98 -11.29
CA ASP A 93 14.00 -5.79 -11.07
C ASP A 93 14.35 -4.30 -11.11
N VAL A 94 15.16 -3.86 -10.14
CA VAL A 94 15.51 -2.46 -9.93
C VAL A 94 17.00 -2.27 -9.70
N SER A 95 17.52 -1.15 -10.19
CA SER A 95 18.90 -0.68 -9.97
C SER A 95 18.90 0.63 -9.15
N SER A 96 20.08 1.05 -8.68
CA SER A 96 20.26 2.36 -8.04
C SER A 96 19.69 3.50 -8.89
N GLY A 97 18.98 4.44 -8.24
CA GLY A 97 18.37 5.60 -8.90
C GLY A 97 17.04 5.33 -9.62
N GLN A 98 16.65 4.06 -9.79
CA GLN A 98 15.40 3.70 -10.46
C GLN A 98 14.20 3.76 -9.52
N HIS A 99 13.05 4.07 -10.10
CA HIS A 99 11.76 3.94 -9.45
C HIS A 99 10.86 3.00 -10.26
N LYS A 100 10.03 2.23 -9.56
CA LYS A 100 9.08 1.29 -10.14
C LYS A 100 7.80 1.26 -9.32
N ASN A 101 6.72 0.92 -10.00
CA ASN A 101 5.50 0.46 -9.36
C ASN A 101 5.57 -1.06 -9.28
N VAL A 102 5.53 -1.60 -8.07
CA VAL A 102 5.51 -3.03 -7.80
C VAL A 102 4.05 -3.49 -7.80
N PRO A 103 3.62 -4.27 -8.80
CA PRO A 103 2.26 -4.77 -8.89
C PRO A 103 1.97 -5.80 -7.79
N ASN A 104 0.70 -5.89 -7.38
CA ASN A 104 0.25 -6.81 -6.34
C ASN A 104 -1.25 -7.10 -6.49
N VAL A 105 -1.72 -8.11 -5.76
CA VAL A 105 -3.13 -8.54 -5.65
C VAL A 105 -3.56 -8.58 -4.17
N ALA A 106 -2.90 -7.78 -3.31
CA ALA A 106 -3.05 -7.91 -1.86
C ALA A 106 -4.45 -7.55 -1.39
N ASN A 107 -5.04 -6.51 -1.98
CA ASN A 107 -6.36 -6.04 -1.62
C ASN A 107 -7.44 -7.01 -2.14
N GLU A 108 -7.27 -7.53 -3.36
CA GLU A 108 -8.14 -8.52 -4.00
C GLU A 108 -8.14 -9.83 -3.20
N LYS A 109 -6.96 -10.34 -2.81
CA LYS A 109 -6.82 -11.50 -1.92
C LYS A 109 -7.44 -11.28 -0.54
N ASN A 110 -7.54 -10.03 -0.11
CA ASN A 110 -8.15 -9.65 1.16
C ASN A 110 -9.60 -9.14 1.01
N HIS A 111 -10.29 -9.51 -0.08
CA HIS A 111 -11.69 -9.17 -0.34
C HIS A 111 -12.00 -7.67 -0.27
N GLY A 112 -11.12 -6.83 -0.81
CA GLY A 112 -11.31 -5.37 -0.81
C GLY A 112 -10.87 -4.69 0.48
N LYS A 113 -10.49 -5.44 1.52
CA LYS A 113 -10.18 -4.89 2.84
C LYS A 113 -8.73 -4.45 2.94
N ALA A 114 -8.49 -3.44 3.78
CA ALA A 114 -7.14 -2.99 4.09
C ALA A 114 -6.28 -4.13 4.66
N ILE A 115 -5.05 -4.24 4.20
CA ILE A 115 -4.11 -5.31 4.57
C ILE A 115 -2.72 -4.74 4.83
N GLY A 116 -1.99 -5.31 5.79
CA GLY A 116 -0.58 -4.99 5.98
C GLY A 116 0.26 -5.64 4.88
N VAL A 117 1.05 -4.84 4.16
CA VAL A 117 1.98 -5.31 3.13
C VAL A 117 3.41 -4.90 3.42
N ARG A 118 4.36 -5.62 2.87
CA ARG A 118 5.80 -5.32 2.91
C ARG A 118 6.37 -5.43 1.51
N ILE A 119 7.44 -4.72 1.24
CA ILE A 119 8.29 -5.02 0.10
C ILE A 119 9.26 -6.10 0.54
N ALA A 120 9.25 -7.21 -0.18
CA ALA A 120 10.30 -8.22 -0.13
C ALA A 120 11.30 -7.95 -1.25
N GLY A 121 12.57 -8.24 -1.00
CA GLY A 121 13.63 -8.05 -1.98
C GLY A 121 14.74 -9.08 -1.86
N GLU A 122 15.26 -9.51 -3.01
CA GLU A 122 16.45 -10.36 -3.11
C GLU A 122 17.43 -9.77 -4.12
N VAL A 123 18.72 -10.06 -3.95
CA VAL A 123 19.72 -9.67 -4.94
C VAL A 123 19.65 -10.60 -6.16
N GLN A 124 19.63 -10.03 -7.36
CA GLN A 124 19.64 -10.79 -8.61
C GLN A 124 21.04 -11.32 -8.96
N GLY A 125 21.08 -12.55 -9.48
CA GLY A 125 22.29 -13.18 -10.01
C GLY A 125 23.07 -14.02 -8.99
N ALA A 126 24.39 -14.06 -9.14
CA ALA A 126 25.27 -14.90 -8.31
C ALA A 126 25.15 -14.62 -6.81
N PRO A 127 25.43 -15.59 -5.93
CA PRO A 127 25.40 -15.40 -4.48
C PRO A 127 26.18 -14.18 -4.02
N ASN A 128 25.67 -13.53 -2.98
CA ASN A 128 26.34 -12.39 -2.38
C ASN A 128 27.59 -12.87 -1.62
N THR A 129 28.76 -12.36 -1.98
CA THR A 129 30.02 -12.60 -1.24
C THR A 129 30.16 -11.67 -0.03
N VAL A 130 29.39 -10.59 0.00
CA VAL A 130 29.32 -9.56 1.05
C VAL A 130 27.87 -9.18 1.33
N VAL A 131 27.59 -8.48 2.43
CA VAL A 131 26.26 -7.90 2.67
C VAL A 131 25.97 -6.85 1.61
N ILE A 132 24.77 -6.92 1.02
CA ILE A 132 24.26 -5.93 0.07
C ILE A 132 23.12 -5.19 0.75
N ALA A 133 23.22 -3.86 0.78
CA ALA A 133 22.16 -3.01 1.32
C ALA A 133 21.48 -2.23 0.21
N ALA A 134 20.21 -1.89 0.44
CA ALA A 134 19.45 -1.00 -0.43
C ALA A 134 18.60 -0.04 0.41
N LYS A 135 18.51 1.20 -0.06
CA LYS A 135 17.74 2.25 0.62
C LYS A 135 17.00 3.12 -0.38
N GLY A 136 15.88 3.65 0.06
CA GLY A 136 15.03 4.47 -0.78
C GLY A 136 13.77 4.89 -0.08
N VAL A 137 12.74 5.19 -0.86
CA VAL A 137 11.40 5.47 -0.36
C VAL A 137 10.38 4.56 -1.03
N TRP A 138 9.27 4.31 -0.36
CA TRP A 138 8.16 3.57 -0.93
C TRP A 138 6.82 4.02 -0.36
N SER A 139 5.74 3.65 -1.03
CA SER A 139 4.36 3.84 -0.58
C SER A 139 3.48 2.63 -0.98
N PRO A 140 2.68 2.07 -0.05
CA PRO A 140 1.83 0.91 -0.33
C PRO A 140 0.63 1.21 -1.23
N ASP A 141 0.20 2.47 -1.32
CA ASP A 141 -0.89 2.89 -2.21
C ASP A 141 -0.36 4.01 -3.11
N SER A 142 -0.19 3.69 -4.39
CA SER A 142 0.24 4.65 -5.40
C SER A 142 -0.52 4.45 -6.68
N ARG A 143 -1.38 5.42 -6.98
CA ARG A 143 -2.00 5.60 -8.28
C ARG A 143 -1.04 6.40 -9.15
N ARG A 144 -0.46 5.74 -10.15
CA ARG A 144 0.14 6.45 -11.30
C ARG A 144 -0.84 6.43 -12.44
#